data_AF-A0AAU4G2F2-F1
#
_entry.id   AF-A0AAU4G2F2-F1
#
_cell.length_a   1.000
_cell.length_b   1.000
_cell.length_c   1.000
_cell.angle_alpha   90.00
_cell.angle_beta   90.00
_cell.angle_gamma   90.00
#
_symmetry.space_group_name_H-M   'P 1'
#
loop_
_entity.id
_entity.type
_entity.pdbx_description
1 polymer ?
#
loop_
_entity_poly.entity_id
_entity_poly.type
_entity_poly.pdbx_seq_one_letter_code
_entity_poly.pdbx_strand_id
1 'polypeptide(L)'
;MSENPINLQSVLDGFDAVWSPRIVAAVNDYDIRLARFAGEHVWHVHEDTDEFFLVLDGEIEIGLREPAGERVVTVTRGSIFVVPRGTFHKPSSKAGAAVLLVEPTGTLSVGDEHDEVPDYVDVTVGHRL
;
A
#
# COMPACT_ATOMS: atom_id res chain seq x y z
N MET A 1 -20.32 -9.48 -5.36
CA MET A 1 -19.30 -10.06 -4.47
C MET A 1 -18.99 -11.46 -4.97
N SER A 2 -17.74 -11.91 -4.91
CA SER A 2 -17.36 -13.25 -5.37
C SER A 2 -18.12 -14.31 -4.56
N GLU A 3 -18.70 -15.30 -5.23
CA GLU A 3 -19.33 -16.46 -4.58
C GLU A 3 -18.31 -17.51 -4.12
N ASN A 4 -17.03 -17.36 -4.52
CA ASN A 4 -15.93 -18.25 -4.18
C ASN A 4 -14.81 -17.52 -3.40
N PRO A 5 -14.05 -18.23 -2.55
CA PRO A 5 -12.85 -17.67 -1.93
C PRO A 5 -11.85 -17.16 -2.97
N ILE A 6 -11.19 -16.05 -2.66
CA ILE A 6 -10.16 -15.45 -3.51
C ILE A 6 -8.79 -15.95 -3.04
N ASN A 7 -8.04 -16.55 -3.95
CA ASN A 7 -6.64 -16.92 -3.69
C ASN A 7 -5.75 -15.71 -4.00
N LEU A 8 -5.13 -15.12 -2.97
CA LEU A 8 -4.30 -13.92 -3.12
C LEU A 8 -3.08 -14.16 -4.01
N GLN A 9 -2.50 -15.37 -3.98
CA GLN A 9 -1.36 -15.72 -4.83
C GLN A 9 -1.76 -15.69 -6.32
N SER A 10 -2.91 -16.28 -6.67
CA SER A 10 -3.41 -16.26 -8.05
C SER A 10 -3.68 -14.84 -8.56
N VAL A 11 -4.13 -13.93 -7.68
CA VAL A 11 -4.29 -12.52 -8.04
C VAL A 11 -2.93 -11.87 -8.27
N LEU A 12 -1.98 -12.05 -7.35
CA LEU A 12 -0.62 -11.51 -7.50
C LEU A 12 0.03 -12.01 -8.78
N ASP A 13 -0.08 -13.30 -9.10
CA ASP A 13 0.45 -13.90 -10.33
C ASP A 13 -0.16 -13.32 -11.62
N GLY A 14 -1.29 -12.60 -11.52
CA GLY A 14 -1.99 -11.99 -12.64
C GLY A 14 -1.52 -10.59 -13.05
N PHE A 15 -0.62 -9.96 -12.29
CA PHE A 15 -0.09 -8.62 -12.64
C PHE A 15 1.32 -8.41 -12.10
N ASP A 16 2.13 -7.63 -12.83
CA ASP A 16 3.49 -7.23 -12.40
C ASP A 16 3.63 -5.73 -12.14
N ALA A 17 2.57 -4.95 -12.39
CA ALA A 17 2.59 -3.50 -12.22
C ALA A 17 2.89 -3.13 -10.76
N VAL A 18 3.95 -2.34 -10.56
CA VAL A 18 4.38 -1.85 -9.26
C VAL A 18 3.62 -0.59 -8.89
N TRP A 19 3.42 -0.36 -7.58
CA TRP A 19 2.70 0.82 -7.06
C TRP A 19 1.30 1.01 -7.67
N SER A 20 0.70 -0.08 -8.17
CA SER A 20 -0.60 -0.11 -8.85
C SER A 20 -1.50 -1.14 -8.15
N PRO A 21 -2.23 -0.74 -7.09
CA PRO A 21 -3.01 -1.67 -6.30
C PRO A 21 -4.20 -2.27 -7.06
N ARG A 22 -4.55 -3.52 -6.72
CA ARG A 22 -5.74 -4.24 -7.19
C ARG A 22 -6.71 -4.44 -6.05
N ILE A 23 -7.96 -3.99 -6.20
CA ILE A 23 -9.03 -4.23 -5.22
C ILE A 23 -9.51 -5.67 -5.38
N VAL A 24 -9.26 -6.50 -4.37
CA VAL A 24 -9.60 -7.92 -4.40
C VAL A 24 -10.91 -8.23 -3.69
N ALA A 25 -11.26 -7.44 -2.68
CA ALA A 25 -12.53 -7.56 -1.98
C ALA A 25 -12.91 -6.22 -1.35
N ALA A 26 -14.16 -6.09 -0.94
CA ALA A 26 -14.63 -5.00 -0.11
C ALA A 26 -15.22 -5.57 1.19
N VAL A 27 -14.93 -4.91 2.31
CA VAL A 27 -15.51 -5.19 3.63
C VAL A 27 -16.18 -3.91 4.10
N ASN A 28 -17.51 -3.87 4.02
CA ASN A 28 -18.29 -2.65 4.22
C ASN A 28 -17.81 -1.51 3.30
N ASP A 29 -17.27 -0.45 3.89
CA ASP A 29 -16.70 0.76 3.28
C ASP A 29 -15.17 0.72 3.16
N TYR A 30 -14.55 -0.46 3.28
CA TYR A 30 -13.12 -0.67 3.09
C TYR A 30 -12.84 -1.57 1.89
N ASP A 31 -11.78 -1.24 1.16
CA ASP A 31 -11.18 -2.09 0.15
C ASP A 31 -10.06 -2.95 0.76
N ILE A 32 -10.04 -4.22 0.40
CA ILE A 32 -8.87 -5.08 0.55
C ILE A 32 -8.12 -5.00 -0.78
N ARG A 33 -6.87 -4.55 -0.74
CA ARG A 33 -6.06 -4.33 -1.94
C ARG A 33 -4.80 -5.20 -1.91
N LEU A 34 -4.34 -5.60 -3.09
CA LEU A 34 -3.02 -6.21 -3.28
C LEU A 34 -2.16 -5.33 -4.17
N ALA A 35 -0.91 -5.13 -3.79
CA ALA A 35 0.04 -4.34 -4.55
C ALA A 35 1.42 -5.02 -4.61
N ARG A 36 2.15 -4.73 -5.67
CA ARG A 36 3.58 -5.04 -5.79
C ARG A 36 4.38 -3.78 -5.56
N PHE A 37 5.33 -3.84 -4.64
CA PHE A 37 6.20 -2.71 -4.31
C PHE A 37 7.60 -2.99 -4.88
N ALA A 38 8.23 -1.98 -5.48
CA ALA A 38 9.63 -2.04 -5.89
C ALA A 38 10.21 -0.63 -6.04
N GLY A 39 11.45 -0.43 -5.58
CA GLY A 39 12.04 0.90 -5.50
C GLY A 39 11.37 1.74 -4.43
N GLU A 40 11.21 3.03 -4.67
CA GLU A 40 10.59 3.97 -3.74
C GLU A 40 9.22 4.44 -4.24
N HIS A 41 8.27 4.55 -3.33
CA HIS A 41 7.05 5.32 -3.54
C HIS A 41 7.32 6.82 -3.36
N VAL A 42 6.28 7.64 -3.44
CA VAL A 42 6.32 9.07 -3.11
C VAL A 42 6.09 9.30 -1.61
N TRP A 43 6.67 10.35 -1.05
CA TRP A 43 6.25 10.83 0.27
C TRP A 43 4.82 11.34 0.18
N HIS A 44 3.95 10.85 1.07
CA HIS A 44 2.55 11.22 1.09
C HIS A 44 1.96 11.10 2.50
N VAL A 45 0.77 11.66 2.67
CA VAL A 45 -0.01 11.58 3.91
C VAL A 45 -1.47 11.26 3.60
N HIS A 46 -2.07 10.44 4.47
CA HIS A 46 -3.51 10.26 4.55
C HIS A 46 -4.01 10.98 5.79
N GLU A 47 -4.73 12.09 5.63
CA GLU A 47 -5.19 12.93 6.75
C GLU A 47 -6.31 12.25 7.55
N ASP A 48 -7.17 11.53 6.84
CA ASP A 48 -8.43 11.03 7.40
C ASP A 48 -8.42 9.52 7.73
N THR A 49 -7.36 8.79 7.36
CA THR A 49 -7.30 7.34 7.54
C THR A 49 -5.93 6.82 7.91
N ASP A 50 -5.90 5.76 8.72
CA ASP A 50 -4.69 5.00 8.98
C ASP A 50 -4.43 4.09 7.78
N GLU A 51 -3.16 3.92 7.40
CA GLU A 51 -2.80 3.00 6.31
C GLU A 51 -2.23 1.70 6.87
N PHE A 52 -2.88 0.59 6.53
CA PHE A 52 -2.51 -0.74 6.98
C PHE A 52 -1.68 -1.47 5.93
N PHE A 53 -0.56 -2.05 6.37
CA PHE A 53 0.33 -2.88 5.55
C PHE A 53 0.43 -4.28 6.13
N LEU A 54 0.23 -5.31 5.30
CA LEU A 54 0.62 -6.69 5.57
C LEU A 54 1.57 -7.16 4.46
N VAL A 55 2.80 -7.52 4.82
CA VAL A 55 3.78 -8.04 3.85
C VAL A 55 3.53 -9.53 3.64
N LEU A 56 3.07 -9.89 2.45
CA LEU A 56 2.80 -11.28 2.05
C LEU A 56 4.06 -11.99 1.58
N ASP A 57 4.94 -11.26 0.89
CA ASP A 57 6.24 -11.73 0.45
C ASP A 57 7.24 -10.58 0.33
N GLY A 58 8.53 -10.87 0.52
CA GLY A 58 9.60 -9.87 0.54
C GLY A 58 9.68 -9.07 1.84
N GLU A 59 10.15 -7.83 1.70
CA GLU A 59 10.39 -6.87 2.77
C GLU A 59 10.13 -5.46 2.25
N ILE A 60 9.55 -4.61 3.11
CA ILE A 60 9.38 -3.19 2.83
C ILE A 60 10.04 -2.36 3.93
N GLU A 61 10.47 -1.15 3.56
CA GLU A 61 10.86 -0.10 4.48
C GLU A 61 9.87 1.05 4.37
N ILE A 62 9.40 1.57 5.50
CA ILE A 62 8.49 2.71 5.56
C ILE A 62 9.23 3.85 6.26
N GLY A 63 9.61 4.86 5.48
CA GLY A 63 10.07 6.14 6.03
C GLY A 63 8.90 6.89 6.64
N LEU A 64 9.10 7.51 7.81
CA LEU A 64 8.09 8.24 8.56
C LEU A 64 8.66 9.60 8.96
N ARG A 65 7.88 10.66 8.76
CA ARG A 65 8.15 12.01 9.27
C ARG A 65 7.28 12.25 10.50
N GLU A 66 7.89 12.23 11.67
CA GLU A 66 7.23 12.42 12.95
C GLU A 66 7.71 13.72 13.62
N PRO A 67 7.02 14.23 14.65
CA PRO A 67 7.46 15.44 15.36
C PRO A 67 8.88 15.35 15.94
N ALA A 68 9.35 14.13 16.25
CA ALA A 68 10.69 13.87 16.79
C ALA A 68 11.78 13.78 15.70
N GLY A 69 11.41 13.79 14.42
CA GLY A 69 12.30 13.62 13.27
C GLY A 69 11.87 12.48 12.35
N GLU A 70 12.75 12.15 11.41
CA GLU A 70 12.52 11.04 10.47
C GLU A 70 13.03 9.70 11.05
N ARG A 71 12.27 8.63 10.81
CA ARG A 71 12.70 7.26 11.10
C ARG A 71 12.22 6.29 10.03
N VAL A 72 12.81 5.09 10.02
CA VAL A 72 12.43 4.01 9.09
C VAL A 72 11.97 2.81 9.89
N VAL A 73 10.89 2.17 9.43
CA VAL A 73 10.42 0.87 9.93
C VAL A 73 10.63 -0.17 8.85
N THR A 74 11.31 -1.26 9.19
CA THR A 74 11.39 -2.45 8.35
C THR A 74 10.25 -3.40 8.69
N VAL A 75 9.45 -3.79 7.68
CA VAL A 75 8.36 -4.75 7.82
C VAL A 75 8.67 -5.95 6.94
N THR A 76 8.82 -7.11 7.57
CA THR A 76 9.17 -8.36 6.89
C THR A 76 7.93 -9.22 6.65
N ARG A 77 8.05 -10.19 5.75
CA ARG A 77 7.01 -11.18 5.46
C ARG A 77 6.31 -11.73 6.72
N GLY A 78 4.97 -11.71 6.68
CA GLY A 78 4.10 -12.18 7.77
C GLY A 78 3.88 -11.15 8.87
N SER A 79 4.50 -9.96 8.78
CA SER A 79 4.33 -8.87 9.72
C SER A 79 3.33 -7.84 9.20
N ILE A 80 2.69 -7.15 10.14
CA ILE A 80 1.83 -6.00 9.87
C ILE A 80 2.47 -4.72 10.39
N PHE A 81 2.14 -3.60 9.76
CA PHE A 81 2.42 -2.27 10.29
C PHE A 81 1.27 -1.33 9.91
N VAL A 82 1.00 -0.36 10.78
CA VAL A 82 -0.02 0.66 10.55
C VAL A 82 0.65 2.02 10.65
N VAL A 83 0.54 2.81 9.58
CA VAL A 83 0.89 4.22 9.60
C VAL A 83 -0.31 4.99 10.12
N PRO A 84 -0.20 5.71 11.25
CA PRO A 84 -1.30 6.52 11.76
C PRO A 84 -1.65 7.64 10.79
N ARG A 85 -2.94 7.96 10.66
CA ARG A 85 -3.43 9.11 9.89
C ARG A 85 -2.67 10.39 10.24
N GLY A 86 -2.49 11.27 9.27
CA GLY A 86 -1.74 12.53 9.40
C GLY A 86 -0.22 12.33 9.49
N THR A 87 0.29 11.11 9.34
CA THR A 87 1.74 10.85 9.31
C THR A 87 2.23 10.82 7.87
N PHE A 88 3.08 11.79 7.51
CA PHE A 88 3.82 11.74 6.26
C PHE A 88 4.75 10.53 6.23
N HIS A 89 4.64 9.73 5.18
CA HIS A 89 5.38 8.49 5.08
C HIS A 89 5.74 8.14 3.63
N LYS A 90 6.72 7.25 3.45
CA LYS A 90 7.21 6.78 2.14
C LYS A 90 7.54 5.29 2.20
N PRO A 91 6.66 4.42 1.70
CA PRO A 91 6.96 3.01 1.50
C PRO A 91 8.03 2.81 0.43
N SER A 92 8.85 1.77 0.59
CA SER A 92 9.87 1.38 -0.37
C SER A 92 10.19 -0.10 -0.25
N SER A 93 10.71 -0.71 -1.31
CA SER A 93 11.21 -2.08 -1.28
C SER A 93 12.34 -2.27 -2.28
N LYS A 94 13.54 -2.57 -1.78
CA LYS A 94 14.73 -2.74 -2.61
C LYS A 94 14.72 -4.03 -3.44
N ALA A 95 14.26 -5.13 -2.84
CA ALA A 95 14.23 -6.45 -3.48
C ALA A 95 12.86 -6.78 -4.11
N GLY A 96 11.87 -5.89 -3.93
CA GLY A 96 10.49 -6.13 -4.28
C GLY A 96 9.71 -6.79 -3.14
N ALA A 97 8.41 -6.47 -3.07
CA ALA A 97 7.50 -7.07 -2.10
C ALA A 97 6.08 -7.21 -2.65
N ALA A 98 5.33 -8.17 -2.11
CA ALA A 98 3.89 -8.28 -2.30
C ALA A 98 3.20 -7.87 -0.99
N VAL A 99 2.30 -6.91 -1.08
CA VAL A 99 1.69 -6.26 0.09
C VAL A 99 0.17 -6.29 -0.03
N LEU A 100 -0.49 -6.64 1.07
CA LEU A 100 -1.91 -6.44 1.25
C LEU A 100 -2.14 -5.13 2.01
N LEU A 101 -3.04 -4.31 1.48
CA LEU A 101 -3.47 -3.05 2.08
C LEU A 101 -4.94 -3.16 2.48
N VAL A 102 -5.31 -2.42 3.53
CA VAL A 102 -6.70 -2.23 3.95
C VAL A 102 -6.94 -0.75 4.09
N GLU A 103 -7.82 -0.20 3.27
CA GLU A 103 -8.04 1.24 3.17
C GLU A 103 -9.53 1.52 2.96
N PRO A 104 -10.06 2.68 3.39
CA PRO A 104 -11.39 3.10 2.99
C PRO A 104 -11.57 3.08 1.46
N THR A 105 -12.76 2.71 1.00
CA THR A 105 -13.07 2.73 -0.43
C THR A 105 -12.96 4.14 -0.97
N GLY A 106 -12.18 4.31 -2.04
CA GLY A 106 -11.92 5.61 -2.65
C GLY A 106 -10.66 6.32 -2.14
N THR A 107 -9.91 5.74 -1.19
CA THR A 107 -8.59 6.27 -0.81
C THR A 107 -7.65 6.29 -2.00
N LEU A 108 -7.07 7.46 -2.28
CA LEU A 108 -6.10 7.69 -3.35
C LEU A 108 -4.73 7.14 -2.95
N SER A 109 -4.09 6.35 -3.81
CA SER A 109 -2.82 5.65 -3.54
C SER A 109 -1.63 6.55 -3.21
N VAL A 110 -1.73 7.85 -3.50
CA VAL A 110 -0.70 8.86 -3.23
C VAL A 110 -1.11 9.80 -2.10
N GLY A 111 -2.12 9.46 -1.30
CA GLY A 111 -2.57 10.30 -0.18
C GLY A 111 -3.32 11.57 -0.58
N ASP A 112 -3.65 12.35 0.44
CA ASP A 112 -4.34 13.65 0.33
C ASP A 112 -3.37 14.79 -0.03
N GLU A 113 -2.12 14.68 0.42
CA GLU A 113 -0.99 15.54 0.06
C GLU A 113 0.26 14.67 -0.18
N HIS A 114 1.05 15.04 -1.20
CA HIS A 114 2.23 14.29 -1.61
C HIS A 114 3.28 15.15 -2.33
N ASP A 115 4.52 14.66 -2.36
CA ASP A 115 5.58 15.19 -3.22
C ASP A 115 5.25 14.96 -4.72
N GLU A 116 6.08 15.45 -5.64
CA GLU A 116 5.90 15.20 -7.09
C GLU A 116 5.84 13.69 -7.39
N VAL A 117 4.76 13.25 -8.06
CA VAL A 117 4.55 11.84 -8.37
C VAL A 117 5.32 11.46 -9.62
N PRO A 118 6.24 10.48 -9.56
CA PRO A 118 6.97 10.02 -10.73
C PRO A 118 6.09 9.16 -11.64
N ASP A 119 6.39 9.12 -12.94
CA ASP A 119 5.61 8.43 -13.98
C ASP A 119 5.36 6.92 -13.73
N TYR A 120 6.17 6.29 -12.87
CA TYR A 120 6.06 4.87 -12.55
C TYR A 120 5.14 4.56 -11.36
N VAL A 121 4.67 5.58 -10.65
CA VAL A 121 3.69 5.45 -9.56
C VAL A 121 2.30 5.68 -10.15
N ASP A 122 1.41 4.72 -9.91
CA ASP A 122 0.05 4.76 -10.42
C ASP A 122 -0.86 5.54 -9.46
N VAL A 123 -1.30 6.72 -9.90
CA VAL A 123 -2.24 7.57 -9.15
C VAL A 123 -3.65 7.04 -9.36
N THR A 124 -4.15 6.30 -8.37
CA THR A 124 -5.40 5.55 -8.50
C THR A 124 -6.09 5.37 -7.15
N VAL A 125 -7.40 5.11 -7.16
CA VAL A 125 -8.12 4.60 -6.00
C VAL A 125 -8.14 3.06 -5.95
N GLY A 126 -7.27 2.42 -6.74
CA GLY A 126 -7.22 0.98 -6.93
C GLY A 126 -7.98 0.51 -8.16
N HIS A 127 -7.43 -0.51 -8.83
CA HIS A 127 -8.07 -1.11 -10.00
C HIS A 127 -8.88 -2.33 -9.57
N ARG A 128 -10.13 -2.41 -10.02
CA ARG A 128 -10.94 -3.61 -9.79
C ARG A 128 -10.40 -4.78 -10.63
N LEU A 129 -10.40 -5.97 -10.03
CA LEU A 129 -10.17 -7.22 -10.74
C LEU A 129 -11.29 -7.52 -11.74
#